data_AF-A0A914XKD1-F1
#
_entry.id   AF-A0A914XKD1-F1
#
_cell.length_a   1.000
_cell.length_b   1.000
_cell.length_c   1.000
_cell.angle_alpha   90.00
_cell.angle_beta   90.00
_cell.angle_gamma   90.00
#
_symmetry.space_group_name_H-M   'P 1'
#
loop_
_entity.id
_entity.type
_entity.pdbx_description
1 polymer ?
#
loop_
_entity_poly.entity_id
_entity_poly.type
_entity_poly.pdbx_seq_one_letter_code
_entity_poly.pdbx_strand_id
1 'polypeptide(L)'
;MIFCQEVVPNAQLTSIDSVYESSNIAAIVADTLNTTVCNNFWIGGNDFNQTGQFVWSDGKLMIYTNWAAGQPDPSNHCVSWPALATGKWKTENCGTESCFICEKYTDASTTPKAQSSYTTPVSTTMPTSTRPPTNSPQSLLNMDLVIAIDGSKSMPMDSFNQVLDFIRAMVIPSYFDSIGQENPGVRIALVVVPGTSGLLFPACVLACFSNRAGLQRALNGLNDFYDGTDGQALNGLFSLVNSSNFLSSGYRPRPGVNNHLILYITGTSTATDGDNAAALAQSIRSDNTYGIVTIAFTAEGQPAVNQTALNNIAGANCVMIANTGAYLMLSGVDFVRKRILSASTTGTYC
;
A
#
# COMPACT_ATOMS: atom_id res chain seq x y z
N MET A 1 -8.17 26.83 0.64
CA MET A 1 -8.63 25.71 -0.22
C MET A 1 -9.92 25.11 0.36
N ILE A 2 -11.08 25.73 0.11
CA ILE A 2 -12.40 25.21 0.53
C ILE A 2 -13.34 25.09 -0.69
N PHE A 3 -12.93 25.54 -1.89
CA PHE A 3 -13.78 25.65 -3.09
C PHE A 3 -14.59 24.39 -3.43
N CYS A 4 -13.98 23.20 -3.44
CA CYS A 4 -14.73 21.97 -3.72
C CYS A 4 -15.84 21.69 -2.68
N GLN A 5 -15.60 22.02 -1.40
CA GLN A 5 -16.57 21.86 -0.32
C GLN A 5 -17.71 22.88 -0.40
N GLU A 6 -17.45 24.07 -0.95
CA GLU A 6 -18.48 25.10 -1.18
C GLU A 6 -19.46 24.70 -2.28
N VAL A 7 -19.00 23.97 -3.30
CA VAL A 7 -19.84 23.52 -4.42
C VAL A 7 -20.50 22.18 -4.12
N VAL A 8 -19.76 21.24 -3.52
CA VAL A 8 -20.25 19.89 -3.21
C VAL A 8 -19.85 19.49 -1.79
N PRO A 9 -20.81 19.20 -0.89
CA PRO A 9 -20.51 18.73 0.45
C PRO A 9 -19.65 17.47 0.44
N ASN A 10 -18.61 17.47 1.28
CA ASN A 10 -17.59 16.42 1.41
C ASN A 10 -16.71 16.19 0.17
N ALA A 11 -16.68 17.13 -0.78
CA ALA A 11 -15.73 17.08 -1.88
C ALA A 11 -14.44 17.85 -1.53
N GLN A 12 -13.34 17.47 -2.14
CA GLN A 12 -12.03 18.11 -1.96
C GLN A 12 -11.30 18.20 -3.30
N LEU A 13 -10.20 18.95 -3.37
CA LEU A 13 -9.37 18.94 -4.58
C LEU A 13 -8.80 17.54 -4.79
N THR A 14 -8.77 17.12 -6.05
CA THR A 14 -8.36 15.75 -6.39
C THR A 14 -6.92 15.49 -5.96
N SER A 15 -6.73 14.38 -5.27
CA SER A 15 -5.46 13.67 -5.24
C SER A 15 -5.32 12.88 -6.53
N ILE A 16 -4.09 12.61 -6.98
CA ILE A 16 -3.85 11.77 -8.14
C ILE A 16 -2.80 10.75 -7.76
N ASP A 17 -3.25 9.56 -7.43
CA ASP A 17 -2.42 8.52 -6.83
C ASP A 17 -1.93 7.51 -7.87
N SER A 18 -2.37 7.62 -9.14
CA SER A 18 -1.95 6.71 -10.22
C SER A 18 -2.06 7.31 -11.63
N VAL A 19 -1.40 6.65 -12.58
CA VAL A 19 -1.54 6.93 -14.02
C VAL A 19 -2.96 6.65 -14.54
N TYR A 20 -3.71 5.75 -13.90
CA TYR A 20 -5.10 5.44 -14.27
C TYR A 20 -6.05 6.54 -13.84
N GLU A 21 -5.93 7.01 -12.60
CA GLU A 21 -6.65 8.18 -12.12
C GLU A 21 -6.31 9.40 -12.97
N SER A 22 -5.02 9.59 -13.28
CA SER A 22 -4.57 10.61 -14.23
C SER A 22 -5.25 10.46 -15.61
N SER A 23 -5.39 9.24 -16.13
CA SER A 23 -6.04 8.99 -17.43
C SER A 23 -7.55 9.23 -17.40
N ASN A 24 -8.21 8.85 -16.31
CA ASN A 24 -9.65 9.09 -16.09
C ASN A 24 -9.93 10.59 -15.95
N ILE A 25 -9.11 11.31 -15.18
CA ILE A 25 -9.16 12.76 -15.05
C ILE A 25 -8.90 13.43 -16.40
N ALA A 26 -7.94 12.94 -17.20
CA ALA A 26 -7.68 13.47 -18.53
C ALA A 26 -8.91 13.36 -19.45
N ALA A 27 -9.65 12.25 -19.38
CA ALA A 27 -10.89 12.07 -20.14
C ALA A 27 -11.99 13.03 -19.67
N ILE A 28 -12.16 13.22 -18.36
CA ILE A 28 -13.12 14.18 -17.77
C ILE A 28 -12.77 15.61 -18.18
N VAL A 29 -11.49 15.98 -18.11
CA VAL A 29 -10.99 17.29 -18.52
C VAL A 29 -11.25 17.52 -20.01
N ALA A 30 -10.93 16.54 -20.87
CA ALA A 30 -11.18 16.65 -22.31
C ALA A 30 -12.67 16.86 -22.63
N ASP A 31 -13.56 16.15 -21.95
CA ASP A 31 -15.01 16.33 -22.11
C ASP A 31 -15.47 17.72 -21.61
N THR A 32 -14.96 18.15 -20.46
CA THR A 32 -15.27 19.46 -19.87
C THR A 32 -14.87 20.62 -20.79
N LEU A 33 -13.72 20.49 -21.48
CA LEU A 33 -13.22 21.50 -22.41
C LEU A 33 -14.08 21.67 -23.67
N ASN A 34 -15.00 20.74 -23.96
CA ASN A 34 -15.99 20.93 -25.04
C ASN A 34 -17.05 21.99 -24.69
N THR A 35 -17.22 22.30 -23.40
CA THR A 35 -18.28 23.19 -22.91
C THR A 35 -17.77 24.36 -22.06
N THR A 36 -16.52 24.29 -21.59
CA THR A 36 -15.94 25.27 -20.66
C THR A 36 -14.54 25.68 -21.10
N VAL A 37 -14.20 26.97 -20.98
CA VAL A 37 -12.84 27.48 -21.25
C VAL A 37 -12.03 27.45 -19.96
N CYS A 38 -11.13 26.47 -19.84
CA CYS A 38 -10.20 26.33 -18.71
C CYS A 38 -8.79 26.04 -19.24
N ASN A 39 -7.81 26.87 -18.86
CA ASN A 39 -6.42 26.66 -19.30
C ASN A 39 -5.64 25.75 -18.34
N ASN A 40 -5.89 25.86 -17.04
CA ASN A 40 -5.32 24.98 -16.02
C ASN A 40 -6.41 24.61 -14.99
N PHE A 41 -6.17 23.50 -14.33
CA PHE A 41 -7.02 23.00 -13.25
C PHE A 41 -6.19 22.83 -11.99
N TRP A 42 -6.62 23.45 -10.90
CA TRP A 42 -6.09 23.19 -9.57
C TRP A 42 -6.40 21.74 -9.16
N ILE A 43 -5.37 21.06 -8.69
CA ILE A 43 -5.42 19.75 -8.04
C ILE A 43 -4.88 19.89 -6.62
N GLY A 44 -5.05 18.87 -5.77
CA GLY A 44 -4.79 18.98 -4.34
C GLY A 44 -3.32 19.14 -3.93
N GLY A 45 -2.39 19.16 -4.88
CA GLY A 45 -0.95 19.16 -4.61
C GLY A 45 -0.45 20.50 -4.08
N ASN A 46 0.37 20.46 -3.03
CA ASN A 46 1.03 21.64 -2.45
C ASN A 46 2.31 21.26 -1.67
N ASP A 47 3.22 22.22 -1.45
CA ASP A 47 4.44 22.02 -0.65
C ASP A 47 4.59 23.02 0.52
N PHE A 48 3.47 23.50 1.06
CA PHE A 48 3.45 24.57 2.07
C PHE A 48 4.24 24.27 3.34
N ASN A 49 4.34 23.00 3.71
CA ASN A 49 5.05 22.58 4.91
C ASN A 49 6.57 22.64 4.72
N GLN A 50 7.05 22.31 3.52
CA GLN A 50 8.46 22.30 3.17
C GLN A 50 8.62 22.41 1.65
N THR A 51 9.25 23.51 1.19
CA THR A 51 9.48 23.75 -0.23
C THR A 51 10.19 22.57 -0.89
N GLY A 52 9.65 22.10 -2.02
CA GLY A 52 10.13 20.93 -2.75
C GLY A 52 9.62 19.58 -2.22
N GLN A 53 8.83 19.56 -1.14
CA GLN A 53 8.15 18.36 -0.65
C GLN A 53 6.63 18.49 -0.78
N PHE A 54 6.11 17.92 -1.87
CA PHE A 54 4.69 18.01 -2.20
C PHE A 54 3.85 16.95 -1.47
N VAL A 55 2.67 17.37 -1.02
CA VAL A 55 1.63 16.56 -0.38
C VAL A 55 0.28 16.88 -1.02
N TRP A 56 -0.67 15.96 -0.89
CA TRP A 56 -2.06 16.19 -1.27
C TRP A 56 -2.81 16.89 -0.14
N SER A 57 -3.78 17.73 -0.50
CA SER A 57 -4.60 18.50 0.44
C SER A 57 -5.49 17.63 1.33
N ASP A 58 -5.64 16.35 1.01
CA ASP A 58 -6.36 15.34 1.78
C ASP A 58 -5.50 14.64 2.83
N GLY A 59 -4.24 15.06 2.96
CA GLY A 59 -3.27 14.50 3.90
C GLY A 59 -2.50 13.30 3.35
N LYS A 60 -2.79 12.84 2.12
CA LYS A 60 -1.96 11.83 1.45
C LYS A 60 -0.63 12.44 1.00
N LEU A 61 0.39 11.61 0.87
CA LEU A 61 1.67 12.01 0.32
C LEU A 61 1.64 11.93 -1.22
N MET A 62 2.36 12.84 -1.89
CA MET A 62 2.43 12.86 -3.34
C MET A 62 3.47 11.83 -3.85
N ILE A 63 3.02 10.59 -3.99
CA ILE A 63 3.86 9.45 -4.41
C ILE A 63 3.90 9.34 -5.94
N TYR A 64 2.73 9.36 -6.59
CA TYR A 64 2.65 9.48 -8.04
C TYR A 64 2.96 10.92 -8.42
N THR A 65 3.88 11.10 -9.36
CA THR A 65 4.19 12.42 -9.91
C THR A 65 4.20 12.36 -11.43
N ASN A 66 3.63 13.39 -12.05
CA ASN A 66 3.65 13.53 -13.50
C ASN A 66 4.06 14.95 -13.91
N TRP A 67 5.14 15.47 -13.32
CA TRP A 67 5.62 16.82 -13.60
C TRP A 67 5.91 17.04 -15.08
N ALA A 68 5.56 18.23 -15.57
CA ALA A 68 5.98 18.74 -16.86
C ALA A 68 7.49 19.02 -16.87
N ALA A 69 8.08 19.14 -18.05
CA ALA A 69 9.49 19.47 -18.17
C ALA A 69 9.80 20.81 -17.48
N GLY A 70 10.83 20.82 -16.61
CA GLY A 70 11.23 22.00 -15.86
C GLY A 70 10.39 22.31 -14.61
N GLN A 71 9.57 21.36 -14.15
CA GLN A 71 8.76 21.47 -12.93
C GLN A 71 9.22 20.43 -11.89
N PRO A 72 8.97 20.67 -10.59
CA PRO A 72 8.36 21.86 -9.98
C PRO A 72 9.26 23.11 -10.02
N ASP A 73 8.65 24.30 -10.09
CA ASP A 73 9.31 25.59 -9.88
C ASP A 73 9.34 25.92 -8.38
N PRO A 74 10.52 26.10 -7.77
CA PRO A 74 10.65 26.34 -6.32
C PRO A 74 10.02 27.65 -5.84
N SER A 75 9.65 28.55 -6.76
CA SER A 75 9.00 29.83 -6.44
C SER A 75 7.48 29.71 -6.27
N ASN A 76 6.91 28.54 -6.56
CA ASN A 76 5.48 28.29 -6.59
C ASN A 76 5.11 27.08 -5.73
N HIS A 77 3.97 27.15 -5.04
CA HIS A 77 3.63 26.19 -3.98
C HIS A 77 2.36 25.38 -4.22
N CYS A 78 1.59 25.69 -5.26
CA CYS A 78 0.36 24.98 -5.59
C CYS A 78 0.50 24.26 -6.93
N VAL A 79 -0.11 23.09 -7.06
CA VAL A 79 0.00 22.25 -8.26
C VAL A 79 -1.22 22.41 -9.15
N SER A 80 -0.98 22.72 -10.42
CA SER A 80 -2.01 22.78 -11.46
C SER A 80 -1.75 21.76 -12.56
N TRP A 81 -2.85 21.31 -13.17
CA TRP A 81 -2.91 20.45 -14.33
C TRP A 81 -3.26 21.30 -15.57
N PRO A 82 -2.34 21.53 -16.51
CA PRO A 82 -2.63 22.26 -17.73
C PRO A 82 -3.55 21.44 -18.64
N ALA A 83 -4.61 22.07 -19.14
CA ALA A 83 -5.68 21.46 -19.93
C ALA A 83 -5.17 20.67 -21.16
N LEU A 84 -4.13 21.18 -21.82
CA LEU A 84 -3.58 20.62 -23.05
C LEU A 84 -2.37 19.71 -22.83
N ALA A 85 -1.86 19.59 -21.60
CA ALA A 85 -0.59 18.91 -21.31
C ALA A 85 -0.77 17.44 -20.90
N THR A 86 -1.71 16.70 -21.50
CA THR A 86 -1.87 15.23 -21.43
C THR A 86 -1.39 14.56 -20.13
N GLY A 87 -1.95 14.91 -18.98
CA GLY A 87 -1.57 14.28 -17.71
C GLY A 87 -0.53 15.02 -16.88
N LYS A 88 0.20 15.98 -17.47
CA LYS A 88 1.36 16.62 -16.86
C LYS A 88 0.97 17.72 -15.88
N TRP A 89 1.82 17.94 -14.88
CA TRP A 89 1.57 18.91 -13.81
C TRP A 89 2.61 20.01 -13.80
N LYS A 90 2.24 21.17 -13.28
CA LYS A 90 3.18 22.25 -13.00
C LYS A 90 2.85 22.89 -11.66
N THR A 91 3.82 23.58 -11.08
CA THR A 91 3.58 24.46 -9.95
C THR A 91 3.20 25.85 -10.44
N GLU A 92 2.30 26.51 -9.74
CA GLU A 92 1.78 27.83 -10.08
C GLU A 92 1.49 28.64 -8.81
N ASN A 93 1.40 29.97 -8.96
CA ASN A 93 1.09 30.85 -7.84
C ASN A 93 -0.31 30.52 -7.32
N CYS A 94 -0.42 30.18 -6.04
CA CYS A 94 -1.67 29.77 -5.41
C CYS A 94 -2.80 30.82 -5.49
N GLY A 95 -2.46 32.09 -5.70
CA GLY A 95 -3.43 33.17 -5.89
C GLY A 95 -3.95 33.33 -7.32
N THR A 96 -3.44 32.55 -8.28
CA THR A 96 -3.89 32.61 -9.67
C THR A 96 -5.29 32.00 -9.81
N GLU A 97 -6.19 32.74 -10.44
CA GLU A 97 -7.53 32.24 -10.78
C GLU A 97 -7.41 31.10 -11.81
N SER A 98 -7.98 29.94 -11.48
CA SER A 98 -7.99 28.77 -12.35
C SER A 98 -9.18 27.87 -12.03
N CYS A 99 -9.53 26.99 -12.95
CA CYS A 99 -10.55 25.96 -12.73
C CYS A 99 -10.07 24.94 -11.69
N PHE A 100 -10.96 24.08 -11.19
CA PHE A 100 -10.63 23.09 -10.15
C PHE A 100 -11.12 21.70 -10.57
N ILE A 101 -10.36 20.65 -10.23
CA ILE A 101 -10.83 19.27 -10.29
C ILE A 101 -11.10 18.80 -8.87
N CYS A 102 -12.36 18.43 -8.62
CA CYS A 102 -12.81 17.98 -7.31
C CYS A 102 -13.04 16.48 -7.31
N GLU A 103 -12.61 15.80 -6.24
CA GLU A 103 -12.96 14.42 -5.94
C GLU A 103 -13.97 14.38 -4.78
N LYS A 104 -14.82 13.35 -4.78
CA LYS A 104 -15.74 13.07 -3.68
C LYS A 104 -15.79 11.58 -3.42
N TYR A 105 -15.61 11.21 -2.15
CA TYR A 105 -15.81 9.83 -1.72
C TYR A 105 -17.30 9.49 -1.78
N THR A 106 -17.64 8.45 -2.56
CA THR A 106 -18.98 7.87 -2.52
C THR A 106 -19.02 6.85 -1.39
N ASP A 107 -19.90 7.06 -0.41
CA ASP A 107 -20.21 6.03 0.57
C ASP A 107 -20.76 4.82 -0.18
N ALA A 108 -20.01 3.71 -0.19
CA ALA A 108 -20.36 2.49 -0.90
C ALA A 108 -21.50 1.71 -0.22
N SER A 109 -22.67 2.34 -0.06
CA SER A 109 -23.88 1.70 0.46
C SER A 109 -25.02 1.58 -0.56
N THR A 110 -24.91 2.12 -1.78
CA THR A 110 -26.01 2.07 -2.75
C THR A 110 -25.53 1.89 -4.17
N THR A 111 -25.11 0.68 -4.52
CA THR A 111 -25.26 0.18 -5.89
C THR A 111 -26.09 -1.11 -5.82
N PRO A 112 -27.19 -1.24 -6.58
CA PRO A 112 -27.99 -2.46 -6.59
C PRO A 112 -27.14 -3.60 -7.16
N LYS A 113 -26.75 -4.56 -6.31
CA LYS A 113 -26.23 -5.84 -6.80
C LYS A 113 -27.30 -6.48 -7.66
N ALA A 114 -26.98 -6.74 -8.93
CA ALA A 114 -27.77 -7.64 -9.76
C ALA A 114 -27.90 -9.00 -9.04
N GLN A 115 -29.14 -9.36 -8.68
CA GLN A 115 -29.45 -10.63 -8.04
C GLN A 115 -29.17 -11.79 -9.01
N SER A 116 -28.09 -12.53 -8.75
CA SER A 116 -28.00 -13.91 -9.21
C SER A 116 -28.74 -14.78 -8.18
N SER A 117 -29.87 -15.33 -8.59
CA SER A 117 -30.71 -16.22 -7.80
C SER A 117 -30.08 -17.61 -7.73
N TYR A 118 -29.37 -17.91 -6.64
CA TYR A 118 -29.15 -19.28 -6.19
C TYR A 118 -29.99 -19.52 -4.94
N THR A 119 -31.02 -20.33 -5.11
CA THR A 119 -31.91 -20.80 -4.05
C THR A 119 -31.18 -21.85 -3.23
N THR A 120 -30.90 -21.57 -1.95
CA THR A 120 -30.55 -22.60 -0.96
C THR A 120 -31.70 -22.79 0.03
N PRO A 121 -32.03 -24.04 0.42
CA PRO A 121 -33.09 -24.29 1.40
C PRO A 121 -32.64 -23.96 2.82
N VAL A 122 -33.60 -23.48 3.61
CA VAL A 122 -33.45 -23.06 5.01
C VAL A 122 -33.56 -24.24 5.98
N SER A 123 -32.86 -24.09 7.10
CA SER A 123 -33.08 -24.67 8.43
C SER A 123 -32.32 -25.95 8.82
N THR A 124 -31.29 -25.76 9.63
CA THR A 124 -31.37 -26.21 11.04
C THR A 124 -30.56 -25.27 11.94
N THR A 125 -31.17 -24.90 13.05
CA THR A 125 -30.71 -23.95 14.08
C THR A 125 -29.30 -24.24 14.62
N MET A 126 -28.40 -23.26 14.57
CA MET A 126 -27.19 -23.25 15.40
C MET A 126 -27.44 -22.44 16.69
N PRO A 127 -26.91 -22.88 17.84
CA PRO A 127 -27.05 -22.16 19.09
C PRO A 127 -26.17 -20.92 19.10
N THR A 128 -26.71 -19.84 19.64
CA THR A 128 -26.02 -18.59 19.98
C THR A 128 -24.87 -18.90 20.94
N SER A 129 -23.64 -18.93 20.41
CA SER A 129 -22.45 -18.78 21.25
C SER A 129 -22.26 -17.29 21.52
N THR A 130 -22.71 -16.85 22.68
CA THR A 130 -22.31 -15.57 23.25
C THR A 130 -20.82 -15.65 23.58
N ARG A 131 -19.98 -15.06 22.72
CA ARG A 131 -18.57 -14.82 23.06
C ARG A 131 -18.54 -14.02 24.37
N PRO A 132 -17.88 -14.50 25.44
CA PRO A 132 -17.76 -13.73 26.67
C PRO A 132 -17.03 -12.41 26.39
N PRO A 133 -17.37 -11.31 27.08
CA PRO A 133 -16.54 -10.12 27.06
C PRO A 133 -15.17 -10.52 27.62
N THR A 134 -14.18 -10.51 26.75
CA THR A 134 -12.81 -10.89 27.10
C THR A 134 -12.19 -9.69 27.80
N ASN A 135 -12.38 -9.59 29.11
CA ASN A 135 -11.59 -8.74 30.01
C ASN A 135 -10.19 -9.31 30.22
N SER A 136 -9.51 -9.68 29.12
CA SER A 136 -8.05 -9.81 29.12
C SER A 136 -7.53 -8.51 28.52
N PRO A 137 -6.54 -7.82 29.13
CA PRO A 137 -5.88 -6.73 28.45
C PRO A 137 -5.18 -7.34 27.23
N GLN A 138 -5.83 -7.32 26.07
CA GLN A 138 -5.13 -7.56 24.82
C GLN A 138 -4.05 -6.49 24.78
N SER A 139 -2.78 -6.89 24.95
CA SER A 139 -1.65 -5.99 24.78
C SER A 139 -1.80 -5.37 23.39
N LEU A 140 -2.09 -4.06 23.36
CA LEU A 140 -2.30 -3.34 22.11
C LEU A 140 -1.00 -3.44 21.29
N LEU A 141 -1.10 -3.93 20.05
CA LEU A 141 0.05 -4.04 19.17
C LEU A 141 0.66 -2.65 18.94
N ASN A 142 1.99 -2.58 19.03
CA ASN A 142 2.75 -1.36 18.80
C ASN A 142 3.91 -1.65 17.85
N MET A 143 3.64 -1.53 16.55
CA MET A 143 4.62 -1.87 15.51
C MET A 143 4.31 -1.23 14.16
N ASP A 144 5.30 -1.27 13.28
CA ASP A 144 5.17 -0.85 11.89
C ASP A 144 5.38 -2.05 10.97
N LEU A 145 4.49 -2.24 10.00
CA LEU A 145 4.48 -3.40 9.11
C LEU A 145 4.52 -2.94 7.66
N VAL A 146 5.52 -3.37 6.92
CA VAL A 146 5.60 -3.22 5.47
C VAL A 146 5.24 -4.57 4.85
N ILE A 147 4.16 -4.62 4.08
CA ILE A 147 3.77 -5.82 3.33
C ILE A 147 4.21 -5.61 1.88
N ALA A 148 5.25 -6.32 1.48
CA ALA A 148 5.78 -6.32 0.13
C ALA A 148 5.29 -7.58 -0.61
N ILE A 149 4.55 -7.38 -1.69
CA ILE A 149 3.91 -8.44 -2.46
C ILE A 149 4.55 -8.49 -3.83
N ASP A 150 5.01 -9.66 -4.23
CA ASP A 150 5.50 -9.93 -5.57
C ASP A 150 4.36 -9.77 -6.60
N GLY A 151 4.45 -8.72 -7.41
CA GLY A 151 3.55 -8.44 -8.54
C GLY A 151 4.16 -8.82 -9.90
N SER A 152 5.21 -9.63 -9.90
CA SER A 152 5.87 -10.10 -11.12
C SER A 152 5.09 -11.22 -11.79
N LYS A 153 5.46 -11.52 -13.04
CA LYS A 153 4.97 -12.65 -13.83
C LYS A 153 5.13 -14.00 -13.13
N SER A 154 6.13 -14.12 -12.27
CA SER A 154 6.43 -15.35 -11.55
C SER A 154 5.36 -15.71 -10.50
N MET A 155 4.49 -14.77 -10.15
CA MET A 155 3.32 -14.99 -9.30
C MET A 155 2.04 -14.96 -10.15
N PRO A 156 1.45 -16.10 -10.53
CA PRO A 156 0.18 -16.12 -11.27
C PRO A 156 -0.93 -15.34 -10.54
N MET A 157 -1.85 -14.72 -11.27
CA MET A 157 -2.92 -13.88 -10.69
C MET A 157 -3.77 -14.62 -9.64
N ASP A 158 -4.08 -15.91 -9.84
CA ASP A 158 -4.79 -16.72 -8.84
C ASP A 158 -3.97 -16.91 -7.56
N SER A 159 -2.64 -16.94 -7.68
CA SER A 159 -1.75 -17.01 -6.52
C SER A 159 -1.68 -15.65 -5.81
N PHE A 160 -1.59 -14.57 -6.58
CA PHE A 160 -1.65 -13.20 -6.07
C PHE A 160 -2.95 -12.95 -5.28
N ASN A 161 -4.10 -13.37 -5.81
CA ASN A 161 -5.39 -13.26 -5.13
C ASN A 161 -5.43 -14.06 -3.82
N GLN A 162 -4.87 -15.27 -3.79
CA GLN A 162 -4.73 -16.06 -2.55
C GLN A 162 -3.82 -15.38 -1.52
N VAL A 163 -2.76 -14.70 -1.97
CA VAL A 163 -1.91 -13.87 -1.10
C VAL A 163 -2.69 -12.70 -0.53
N LEU A 164 -3.54 -12.03 -1.30
CA LEU A 164 -4.41 -10.97 -0.79
C LEU A 164 -5.40 -11.50 0.27
N ASP A 165 -5.99 -12.68 0.06
CA ASP A 165 -6.87 -13.32 1.05
C ASP A 165 -6.12 -13.72 2.33
N PHE A 166 -4.88 -14.19 2.19
CA PHE A 166 -3.98 -14.43 3.30
C PHE A 166 -3.70 -13.15 4.10
N ILE A 167 -3.36 -12.05 3.43
CA ILE A 167 -3.10 -10.76 4.09
C ILE A 167 -4.37 -10.29 4.82
N ARG A 168 -5.55 -10.39 4.17
CA ARG A 168 -6.84 -10.08 4.80
C ARG A 168 -7.02 -10.91 6.08
N ALA A 169 -6.85 -12.22 6.04
CA ALA A 169 -7.00 -13.08 7.22
C ALA A 169 -5.96 -12.76 8.32
N MET A 170 -4.76 -12.34 7.94
CA MET A 170 -3.72 -11.96 8.88
C MET A 170 -4.04 -10.65 9.63
N VAL A 171 -4.52 -9.61 8.92
CA VAL A 171 -4.66 -8.22 9.42
C VAL A 171 -6.08 -7.83 9.87
N ILE A 172 -7.08 -8.70 9.68
CA ILE A 172 -8.49 -8.44 10.05
C ILE A 172 -8.92 -8.91 11.48
N PRO A 173 -8.23 -9.79 12.22
CA PRO A 173 -8.62 -10.12 13.59
C PRO A 173 -8.39 -8.96 14.58
N SER A 174 -8.93 -9.09 15.80
CA SER A 174 -8.88 -8.06 16.86
C SER A 174 -7.47 -7.54 17.21
N TYR A 175 -6.41 -8.28 16.87
CA TYR A 175 -5.03 -7.81 17.05
C TYR A 175 -4.72 -6.50 16.32
N PHE A 176 -5.39 -6.23 15.20
CA PHE A 176 -5.19 -5.02 14.37
C PHE A 176 -6.33 -4.01 14.53
N ASP A 177 -7.00 -3.99 15.69
CA ASP A 177 -8.04 -2.98 15.97
C ASP A 177 -7.45 -1.56 16.09
N SER A 178 -6.12 -1.43 16.27
CA SER A 178 -5.38 -0.17 16.42
C SER A 178 -4.68 0.33 15.14
N ILE A 179 -5.10 -0.13 13.95
CA ILE A 179 -4.57 0.39 12.67
C ILE A 179 -4.75 1.91 12.62
N GLY A 180 -3.66 2.62 12.36
CA GLY A 180 -3.66 4.08 12.21
C GLY A 180 -3.57 4.86 13.53
N GLN A 181 -3.48 4.18 14.67
CA GLN A 181 -3.22 4.83 15.96
C GLN A 181 -1.72 5.05 16.16
N GLU A 182 -1.34 6.20 16.71
CA GLU A 182 0.08 6.57 16.84
C GLU A 182 0.78 5.89 18.03
N ASN A 183 0.14 5.72 19.20
CA ASN A 183 0.72 4.97 20.32
C ASN A 183 -0.31 4.61 21.42
N PRO A 184 -0.55 3.33 21.74
CA PRO A 184 -0.10 2.14 21.01
C PRO A 184 -0.88 1.95 19.70
N GLY A 185 -0.23 1.49 18.64
CA GLY A 185 -0.94 1.23 17.39
C GLY A 185 -0.11 0.61 16.28
N VAL A 186 -0.80 0.21 15.21
CA VAL A 186 -0.19 -0.44 14.05
C VAL A 186 -0.21 0.47 12.84
N ARG A 187 0.95 0.64 12.20
CA ARG A 187 1.06 1.32 10.91
C ARG A 187 1.39 0.31 9.84
N ILE A 188 0.69 0.39 8.71
CA ILE A 188 0.86 -0.55 7.61
C ILE A 188 1.24 0.22 6.35
N ALA A 189 2.25 -0.28 5.64
CA ALA A 189 2.59 0.07 4.27
C ALA A 189 2.32 -1.13 3.37
N LEU A 190 1.88 -0.87 2.14
CA LEU A 190 1.67 -1.88 1.10
C LEU A 190 2.57 -1.54 -0.09
N VAL A 191 3.40 -2.47 -0.51
CA VAL A 191 4.29 -2.31 -1.66
C VAL A 191 4.07 -3.47 -2.61
N VAL A 192 3.77 -3.18 -3.88
CA VAL A 192 3.79 -4.21 -4.92
C VAL A 192 5.14 -4.14 -5.59
N VAL A 193 5.89 -5.24 -5.54
CA VAL A 193 7.21 -5.37 -6.13
C VAL A 193 7.01 -5.76 -7.59
N PRO A 194 7.28 -4.86 -8.56
CA PRO A 194 7.12 -5.18 -9.97
C PRO A 194 8.28 -6.06 -10.46
N GLY A 195 8.23 -6.45 -11.73
CA GLY A 195 9.40 -7.03 -12.38
C GLY A 195 10.52 -6.01 -12.61
N THR A 196 11.67 -6.46 -13.10
CA THR A 196 12.89 -5.63 -13.19
C THR A 196 12.81 -4.48 -14.20
N SER A 197 11.77 -4.47 -15.04
CA SER A 197 11.49 -3.41 -16.02
C SER A 197 10.37 -2.47 -15.56
N GLY A 198 9.70 -2.78 -14.44
CA GLY A 198 8.61 -1.98 -13.89
C GLY A 198 9.11 -0.92 -12.92
N LEU A 199 8.37 0.18 -12.81
CA LEU A 199 8.62 1.18 -11.77
C LEU A 199 8.10 0.65 -10.44
N LEU A 200 8.91 0.76 -9.37
CA LEU A 200 8.49 0.34 -8.04
C LEU A 200 7.39 1.29 -7.54
N PHE A 201 6.19 0.75 -7.32
CA PHE A 201 5.05 1.49 -6.80
C PHE A 201 4.76 1.04 -5.37
N PRO A 202 5.04 1.87 -4.33
CA PRO A 202 4.37 1.66 -3.07
C PRO A 202 2.88 1.94 -3.31
N ALA A 203 2.04 0.91 -3.21
CA ALA A 203 0.59 1.08 -3.19
C ALA A 203 0.17 1.96 -1.99
N CYS A 204 0.99 1.98 -0.93
CA CYS A 204 0.91 2.89 0.21
C CYS A 204 2.20 2.85 1.06
N VAL A 205 2.70 4.01 1.53
CA VAL A 205 3.80 4.11 2.52
C VAL A 205 3.29 3.99 3.97
N LEU A 206 4.18 4.01 4.98
CA LEU A 206 3.75 3.87 6.38
C LEU A 206 2.79 5.02 6.76
N ALA A 207 1.58 4.66 7.20
CA ALA A 207 0.47 5.52 7.69
C ALA A 207 -0.62 5.97 6.70
N CYS A 208 -0.74 5.43 5.48
CA CYS A 208 -1.94 5.76 4.66
C CYS A 208 -3.24 5.14 5.16
N PHE A 209 -3.18 4.28 6.20
CA PHE A 209 -4.37 3.66 6.77
C PHE A 209 -4.63 4.16 8.19
N SER A 210 -5.69 4.95 8.33
CA SER A 210 -6.18 5.43 9.63
C SER A 210 -7.15 4.46 10.31
N ASN A 211 -7.57 3.39 9.61
CA ASN A 211 -8.47 2.35 10.11
C ASN A 211 -8.46 1.11 9.22
N ARG A 212 -9.07 0.02 9.72
CA ARG A 212 -9.21 -1.27 9.00
C ARG A 212 -9.94 -1.14 7.66
N ALA A 213 -10.97 -0.30 7.58
CA ALA A 213 -11.76 -0.16 6.36
C ALA A 213 -10.92 0.44 5.21
N GLY A 214 -10.03 1.40 5.52
CA GLY A 214 -9.07 1.95 4.56
C GLY A 214 -8.12 0.89 4.01
N LEU A 215 -7.53 0.07 4.90
CA LEU A 215 -6.67 -1.03 4.48
C LEU A 215 -7.41 -2.04 3.60
N GLN A 216 -8.64 -2.40 3.97
CA GLN A 216 -9.43 -3.35 3.19
C GLN A 216 -9.76 -2.82 1.79
N ARG A 217 -10.03 -1.51 1.65
CA ARG A 217 -10.23 -0.89 0.33
C ARG A 217 -8.95 -0.95 -0.52
N ALA A 218 -7.79 -0.62 0.06
CA ALA A 218 -6.52 -0.71 -0.66
C ALA A 218 -6.20 -2.15 -1.11
N LEU A 219 -6.45 -3.15 -0.25
CA LEU A 219 -6.31 -4.57 -0.61
C LEU A 219 -7.22 -5.00 -1.77
N ASN A 220 -8.33 -4.30 -2.02
CA ASN A 220 -9.23 -4.65 -3.12
C ASN A 220 -8.79 -4.10 -4.48
N GLY A 221 -7.98 -3.03 -4.51
CA GLY A 221 -7.43 -2.47 -5.75
C GLY A 221 -5.97 -2.84 -5.99
N LEU A 222 -5.38 -3.70 -5.15
CA LEU A 222 -3.97 -4.06 -5.22
C LEU A 222 -3.60 -4.89 -6.46
N ASN A 223 -4.57 -5.59 -7.04
CA ASN A 223 -4.42 -6.32 -8.30
C ASN A 223 -4.16 -5.41 -9.51
N ASP A 224 -4.57 -4.14 -9.44
CA ASP A 224 -4.35 -3.16 -10.51
C ASP A 224 -2.86 -2.77 -10.66
N PHE A 225 -2.03 -3.09 -9.65
CA PHE A 225 -0.58 -2.86 -9.64
C PHE A 225 0.22 -4.09 -10.09
N TYR A 226 -0.44 -5.15 -10.54
CA TYR A 226 0.21 -6.35 -11.07
C TYR A 226 0.84 -6.05 -12.43
N ASP A 227 2.16 -5.96 -12.46
CA ASP A 227 2.95 -5.56 -13.63
C ASP A 227 3.09 -6.71 -14.65
N GLY A 228 3.04 -7.96 -14.20
CA GLY A 228 3.08 -9.13 -15.09
C GLY A 228 4.38 -9.27 -15.90
N THR A 229 5.40 -8.46 -15.60
CA THR A 229 6.76 -8.59 -16.13
C THR A 229 7.62 -9.50 -15.23
N ASP A 230 8.63 -10.15 -15.78
CA ASP A 230 9.44 -11.13 -15.06
C ASP A 230 10.58 -10.50 -14.25
N GLY A 231 11.11 -11.25 -13.29
CA GLY A 231 12.06 -10.77 -12.29
C GLY A 231 11.42 -9.97 -11.17
N GLN A 232 12.22 -9.38 -10.28
CA GLN A 232 11.72 -8.60 -9.13
C GLN A 232 12.66 -7.45 -8.81
N ALA A 233 12.10 -6.28 -8.48
CA ALA A 233 12.87 -5.09 -8.09
C ALA A 233 13.13 -5.00 -6.57
N LEU A 234 13.77 -6.01 -5.97
CA LEU A 234 14.07 -6.08 -4.53
C LEU A 234 15.12 -5.06 -4.06
N ASN A 235 16.12 -4.71 -4.88
CA ASN A 235 17.03 -3.61 -4.56
C ASN A 235 16.26 -2.31 -4.40
N GLY A 236 15.28 -2.07 -5.28
CA GLY A 236 14.38 -0.94 -5.20
C GLY A 236 13.56 -0.96 -3.91
N LEU A 237 12.94 -2.10 -3.59
CA LEU A 237 12.18 -2.30 -2.35
C LEU A 237 13.03 -1.98 -1.11
N PHE A 238 14.20 -2.62 -0.99
CA PHE A 238 15.06 -2.46 0.18
C PHE A 238 15.65 -1.05 0.28
N SER A 239 15.96 -0.41 -0.85
CA SER A 239 16.36 1.00 -0.86
C SER A 239 15.23 1.93 -0.46
N LEU A 240 13.99 1.66 -0.91
CA LEU A 240 12.81 2.44 -0.55
C LEU A 240 12.54 2.37 0.94
N VAL A 241 12.43 1.16 1.51
CA VAL A 241 12.08 0.98 2.94
C VAL A 241 13.19 1.47 3.88
N ASN A 242 14.45 1.48 3.41
CA ASN A 242 15.58 2.03 4.14
C ASN A 242 15.80 3.55 3.88
N SER A 243 15.04 4.15 2.95
CA SER A 243 15.22 5.56 2.63
C SER A 243 14.76 6.44 3.80
N SER A 244 15.46 7.54 4.01
CA SER A 244 15.06 8.53 5.01
C SER A 244 13.62 8.99 4.77
N ASN A 245 13.20 9.18 3.53
CA ASN A 245 11.85 9.66 3.18
C ASN A 245 10.75 8.66 3.58
N PHE A 246 10.95 7.36 3.32
CA PHE A 246 10.02 6.32 3.76
C PHE A 246 9.93 6.23 5.28
N LEU A 247 11.02 6.58 5.96
CA LEU A 247 11.13 6.61 7.40
C LEU A 247 10.74 7.95 8.04
N SER A 248 10.71 9.08 7.30
CA SER A 248 10.68 10.46 7.83
C SER A 248 9.36 11.23 7.63
N SER A 249 8.45 10.75 6.79
CA SER A 249 7.18 11.46 6.53
C SER A 249 6.18 11.28 7.68
N GLY A 250 6.19 12.19 8.66
CA GLY A 250 5.31 12.16 9.85
C GLY A 250 5.81 11.30 11.01
N TYR A 251 6.99 10.70 10.87
CA TYR A 251 7.53 9.67 11.76
C TYR A 251 9.03 9.83 11.83
N ARG A 252 9.61 9.90 13.04
CA ARG A 252 10.85 9.16 13.27
C ARG A 252 10.43 7.70 13.52
N PRO A 253 11.33 6.72 13.68
CA PRO A 253 11.01 5.55 14.49
C PRO A 253 10.23 6.04 15.72
N ARG A 254 8.97 5.59 15.90
CA ARG A 254 8.14 6.13 16.97
C ARG A 254 8.93 5.92 18.27
N PRO A 255 9.13 6.94 19.13
CA PRO A 255 9.91 6.76 20.34
C PRO A 255 9.35 5.59 21.17
N GLY A 256 10.15 4.53 21.36
CA GLY A 256 9.73 3.32 22.05
C GLY A 256 9.08 2.23 21.17
N VAL A 257 8.99 2.42 19.85
CA VAL A 257 8.65 1.38 18.87
C VAL A 257 9.93 1.01 18.15
N ASN A 258 10.58 -0.04 18.61
CA ASN A 258 11.82 -0.55 18.00
C ASN A 258 11.53 -1.53 16.86
N ASN A 259 10.25 -1.62 16.41
CA ASN A 259 9.74 -2.79 15.70
C ASN A 259 9.11 -2.48 14.37
N HIS A 260 9.94 -2.59 13.33
CA HIS A 260 9.49 -2.62 11.96
C HIS A 260 9.65 -4.03 11.38
N LEU A 261 8.66 -4.51 10.64
CA LEU A 261 8.71 -5.82 9.99
C LEU A 261 8.45 -5.66 8.50
N ILE A 262 9.31 -6.22 7.66
CA ILE A 262 9.04 -6.43 6.24
C ILE A 262 8.50 -7.85 6.08
N LEU A 263 7.24 -7.97 5.69
CA LEU A 263 6.64 -9.22 5.23
C LEU A 263 6.74 -9.25 3.71
N TYR A 264 7.67 -10.03 3.19
CA TYR A 264 7.87 -10.22 1.76
C TYR A 264 7.22 -11.53 1.29
N ILE A 265 6.29 -11.46 0.34
CA ILE A 265 5.55 -12.62 -0.16
C ILE A 265 5.83 -12.79 -1.64
N THR A 266 6.27 -13.99 -2.06
CA THR A 266 6.79 -14.21 -3.43
C THR A 266 6.52 -15.58 -4.03
N GLY A 267 6.39 -15.64 -5.36
CA GLY A 267 6.31 -16.87 -6.15
C GLY A 267 7.60 -17.21 -6.91
N THR A 268 8.69 -16.47 -6.71
CA THR A 268 9.86 -16.54 -7.59
C THR A 268 10.62 -17.86 -7.56
N SER A 269 10.91 -18.37 -8.77
CA SER A 269 11.89 -19.43 -9.05
C SER A 269 13.14 -18.90 -9.77
N THR A 270 13.14 -17.66 -10.26
CA THR A 270 14.27 -17.01 -10.97
C THR A 270 14.22 -15.48 -10.88
N ALA A 271 15.41 -14.87 -10.87
CA ALA A 271 15.71 -13.43 -11.00
C ALA A 271 15.19 -12.51 -9.89
N THR A 272 15.88 -12.55 -8.74
CA THR A 272 16.11 -11.31 -7.98
C THR A 272 16.99 -10.39 -8.85
N ASP A 273 16.93 -9.08 -8.65
CA ASP A 273 17.68 -8.02 -9.33
C ASP A 273 19.20 -8.02 -9.01
N GLY A 274 19.83 -9.20 -9.06
CA GLY A 274 21.24 -9.45 -8.81
C GLY A 274 21.60 -9.59 -7.33
N ASP A 275 22.85 -9.95 -7.06
CA ASP A 275 23.38 -10.33 -5.73
C ASP A 275 23.26 -9.22 -4.65
N ASN A 276 22.92 -7.99 -5.02
CA ASN A 276 22.86 -6.85 -4.09
C ASN A 276 21.63 -6.88 -3.17
N ALA A 277 20.54 -7.56 -3.57
CA ALA A 277 19.29 -7.56 -2.78
C ALA A 277 19.49 -8.25 -1.42
N ALA A 278 20.24 -9.35 -1.41
CA ALA A 278 20.61 -10.07 -0.18
C ALA A 278 21.53 -9.22 0.71
N ALA A 279 22.47 -8.49 0.14
CA ALA A 279 23.37 -7.60 0.89
C ALA A 279 22.61 -6.43 1.53
N LEU A 280 21.69 -5.80 0.81
CA LEU A 280 20.81 -4.76 1.33
C LEU A 280 19.90 -5.28 2.44
N ALA A 281 19.26 -6.44 2.22
CA ALA A 281 18.45 -7.11 3.24
C ALA A 281 19.26 -7.44 4.51
N GLN A 282 20.52 -7.86 4.34
CA GLN A 282 21.42 -8.12 5.46
C GLN A 282 21.81 -6.84 6.21
N SER A 283 22.05 -5.74 5.51
CA SER A 283 22.29 -4.41 6.11
C SER A 283 21.07 -3.95 6.92
N ILE A 284 19.87 -4.07 6.37
CA ILE A 284 18.62 -3.70 7.05
C ILE A 284 18.45 -4.48 8.36
N ARG A 285 18.74 -5.79 8.34
CA ARG A 285 18.69 -6.64 9.53
C ARG A 285 19.79 -6.31 10.53
N SER A 286 21.01 -5.98 10.09
CA SER A 286 22.12 -5.63 10.99
C SER A 286 21.91 -4.29 11.69
N ASP A 287 21.22 -3.36 11.04
CA ASP A 287 20.89 -2.05 11.60
C ASP A 287 19.76 -2.13 12.65
N ASN A 288 19.14 -3.31 12.83
CA ASN A 288 18.03 -3.59 13.75
C ASN A 288 16.79 -2.69 13.58
N THR A 289 16.69 -1.98 12.47
CA THR A 289 15.52 -1.16 12.14
C THR A 289 14.35 -2.04 11.73
N TYR A 290 14.60 -3.06 10.88
CA TYR A 290 13.58 -4.00 10.44
C TYR A 290 13.99 -5.46 10.65
N GLY A 291 13.02 -6.27 11.06
CA GLY A 291 13.01 -7.70 10.77
C GLY A 291 12.54 -7.98 9.35
N ILE A 292 12.97 -9.11 8.78
CA ILE A 292 12.46 -9.56 7.48
C ILE A 292 11.88 -10.97 7.62
N VAL A 293 10.63 -11.14 7.19
CA VAL A 293 9.95 -12.43 7.11
C VAL A 293 9.55 -12.67 5.67
N THR A 294 9.90 -13.84 5.15
CA THR A 294 9.60 -14.21 3.77
C THR A 294 8.63 -15.38 3.72
N ILE A 295 7.57 -15.23 2.94
CA ILE A 295 6.68 -16.33 2.56
C ILE A 295 6.86 -16.56 1.07
N ALA A 296 7.40 -17.72 0.72
CA ALA A 296 7.33 -18.21 -0.63
C ALA A 296 5.98 -18.91 -0.84
N PHE A 297 5.23 -18.52 -1.85
CA PHE A 297 3.97 -19.14 -2.23
C PHE A 297 4.00 -19.53 -3.71
N THR A 298 4.01 -20.83 -3.97
CA THR A 298 4.01 -21.39 -5.32
C THR A 298 2.76 -22.21 -5.55
N ALA A 299 2.01 -21.92 -6.61
CA ALA A 299 0.92 -22.79 -7.03
C ALA A 299 1.42 -24.16 -7.51
N GLU A 300 0.52 -25.14 -7.49
CA GLU A 300 0.78 -26.47 -8.04
C GLU A 300 1.21 -26.39 -9.51
N GLY A 301 2.30 -27.06 -9.85
CA GLY A 301 2.88 -27.05 -11.20
C GLY A 301 3.81 -25.89 -11.54
N GLN A 302 4.04 -24.94 -10.62
CA GLN A 302 5.08 -23.91 -10.78
C GLN A 302 6.47 -24.45 -10.38
N PRO A 303 7.57 -23.88 -10.90
CA PRO A 303 8.91 -24.29 -10.51
C PRO A 303 9.17 -24.03 -9.02
N ALA A 304 10.05 -24.84 -8.41
CA ALA A 304 10.39 -24.69 -7.01
C ALA A 304 11.07 -23.33 -6.75
N VAL A 305 10.69 -22.70 -5.64
CA VAL A 305 11.34 -21.47 -5.14
C VAL A 305 12.78 -21.73 -4.70
N ASN A 306 13.65 -20.73 -4.87
CA ASN A 306 15.04 -20.81 -4.43
C ASN A 306 15.16 -20.51 -2.92
N GLN A 307 15.03 -21.56 -2.08
CA GLN A 307 15.12 -21.44 -0.62
C GLN A 307 16.41 -20.75 -0.15
N THR A 308 17.55 -21.02 -0.78
CA THR A 308 18.84 -20.42 -0.38
C THR A 308 18.81 -18.90 -0.57
N ALA A 309 18.25 -18.42 -1.68
CA ALA A 309 18.11 -16.98 -1.92
C ALA A 309 17.18 -16.32 -0.88
N LEU A 310 16.04 -16.95 -0.56
CA LEU A 310 15.12 -16.44 0.46
C LEU A 310 15.76 -16.44 1.86
N ASN A 311 16.56 -17.45 2.19
CA ASN A 311 17.31 -17.51 3.43
C ASN A 311 18.35 -16.39 3.54
N ASN A 312 18.96 -15.98 2.43
CA ASN A 312 19.90 -14.85 2.42
C ASN A 312 19.19 -13.52 2.67
N ILE A 313 17.92 -13.39 2.26
CA ILE A 313 17.08 -12.22 2.52
C ILE A 313 16.64 -12.17 3.99
N ALA A 314 15.95 -13.20 4.48
CA ALA A 314 15.26 -13.18 5.78
C ALA A 314 15.96 -13.95 6.90
N GLY A 315 16.89 -14.86 6.58
CA GLY A 315 17.42 -15.85 7.52
C GLY A 315 16.59 -17.15 7.55
N ALA A 316 17.26 -18.27 7.82
CA ALA A 316 16.66 -19.61 7.68
C ALA A 316 15.41 -19.85 8.55
N ASN A 317 15.36 -19.26 9.75
CA ASN A 317 14.22 -19.40 10.65
C ASN A 317 13.03 -18.51 10.26
N CYS A 318 13.13 -17.77 9.17
CA CYS A 318 12.24 -16.65 8.84
C CYS A 318 11.69 -16.72 7.42
N VAL A 319 11.92 -17.87 6.79
CA VAL A 319 11.34 -18.26 5.52
C VAL A 319 10.32 -19.36 5.76
N MET A 320 9.15 -19.23 5.15
CA MET A 320 8.17 -20.30 5.01
C MET A 320 7.90 -20.54 3.52
N ILE A 321 7.85 -21.79 3.09
CA ILE A 321 7.32 -22.16 1.77
C ILE A 321 5.92 -22.72 1.95
N ALA A 322 4.95 -22.17 1.23
CA ALA A 322 3.62 -22.70 1.10
C ALA A 322 3.33 -23.13 -0.35
N ASN A 323 2.87 -24.36 -0.52
CA ASN A 323 2.58 -24.97 -1.81
C ASN A 323 1.08 -25.11 -2.11
N THR A 324 0.22 -24.70 -1.17
CA THR A 324 -1.23 -24.68 -1.33
C THR A 324 -1.81 -23.47 -0.61
N GLY A 325 -2.93 -22.93 -1.12
CA GLY A 325 -3.65 -21.86 -0.45
C GLY A 325 -4.09 -22.23 0.96
N ALA A 326 -4.55 -23.48 1.18
CA ALA A 326 -4.93 -23.96 2.51
C ALA A 326 -3.77 -23.93 3.50
N TYR A 327 -2.57 -24.35 3.07
CA TYR A 327 -1.38 -24.30 3.93
C TYR A 327 -0.91 -22.87 4.20
N LEU A 328 -0.97 -21.99 3.19
CA LEU A 328 -0.72 -20.55 3.36
C LEU A 328 -1.67 -19.93 4.39
N MET A 329 -2.97 -20.23 4.29
CA MET A 329 -3.99 -19.68 5.18
C MET A 329 -3.89 -20.20 6.62
N LEU A 330 -3.69 -21.51 6.80
CA LEU A 330 -3.65 -22.11 8.14
C LEU A 330 -2.30 -21.89 8.82
N SER A 331 -1.21 -22.25 8.14
CA SER A 331 0.13 -22.25 8.75
C SER A 331 0.84 -20.91 8.58
N GLY A 332 0.65 -20.23 7.45
CA GLY A 332 1.26 -18.92 7.19
C GLY A 332 0.77 -17.84 8.16
N VAL A 333 -0.52 -17.85 8.48
CA VAL A 333 -1.10 -16.84 9.40
C VAL A 333 -0.48 -16.97 10.79
N ASP A 334 -0.39 -18.19 11.31
CA ASP A 334 0.23 -18.45 12.61
C ASP A 334 1.74 -18.18 12.59
N PHE A 335 2.41 -18.53 11.50
CA PHE A 335 3.84 -18.28 11.30
C PHE A 335 4.17 -16.79 11.39
N VAL A 336 3.42 -15.92 10.70
CA VAL A 336 3.67 -14.48 10.72
C VAL A 336 3.20 -13.85 12.02
N ARG A 337 2.02 -14.21 12.53
CA ARG A 337 1.50 -13.62 13.79
C ARG A 337 2.43 -13.85 14.97
N LYS A 338 3.04 -15.03 15.10
CA LYS A 338 4.02 -15.30 16.18
C LYS A 338 5.21 -14.34 16.12
N ARG A 339 5.67 -14.00 14.91
CA ARG A 339 6.80 -13.08 14.70
C ARG A 339 6.41 -11.62 14.92
N ILE A 340 5.23 -11.22 14.48
CA ILE A 340 4.62 -9.91 14.78
C ILE A 340 4.51 -9.72 16.30
N LEU A 341 3.99 -10.71 17.03
CA LEU A 341 3.85 -10.64 18.49
C LEU A 341 5.21 -10.63 19.20
N SER A 342 6.15 -11.48 18.78
CA SER A 342 7.52 -11.49 19.30
C SER A 342 8.22 -10.15 19.09
N ALA A 343 8.17 -9.62 17.86
CA ALA A 343 8.69 -8.32 17.50
C ALA A 343 8.09 -7.23 18.40
N SER A 344 6.75 -7.15 18.45
CA SER A 344 6.03 -6.12 19.23
C SER A 344 6.37 -6.14 20.74
N THR A 345 6.84 -7.26 21.29
CA THR A 345 7.09 -7.43 22.72
C THR A 345 8.57 -7.39 23.10
N THR A 346 9.44 -7.93 22.26
CA THR A 346 10.87 -8.15 22.60
C THR A 346 11.82 -7.33 21.72
N GLY A 347 11.33 -6.75 20.63
CA GLY A 347 12.17 -6.17 19.58
C GLY A 347 13.11 -7.15 18.91
N THR A 348 12.93 -8.45 19.15
CA THR A 348 13.70 -9.51 18.50
C THR A 348 12.95 -9.93 17.24
N TYR A 349 13.65 -9.82 16.12
CA TYR A 349 13.18 -10.26 14.83
C TYR A 349 13.80 -11.59 14.44
N CYS A 350 13.20 -12.15 13.42
CA CYS A 350 13.95 -12.69 12.30
C CYS A 350 15.07 -11.76 11.81
#